data_AF-A0A2A2RPL7-F1
#
_entry.id   AF-A0A2A2RPL7-F1
#
_cell.length_a   1.000
_cell.length_b   1.000
_cell.length_c   1.000
_cell.angle_alpha   90.00
_cell.angle_beta   90.00
_cell.angle_gamma   90.00
#
_symmetry.space_group_name_H-M   'P 1'
#
loop_
_entity.id
_entity.type
_entity.pdbx_description
1 polymer ?
#
loop_
_entity_poly.entity_id
_entity_poly.type
_entity_poly.pdbx_seq_one_letter_code
_entity_poly.pdbx_strand_id
1 'polypeptide(L)'
;MPGDYAEVIAKLGPGKGIVAIDDDRLQALDLSPAGQLAAAALLADQALLRAHDLAPALNCIYDCVRGPDAGIVPTDVLSFHVDSAPVEVDTWLCTYHGACSEGLANEEALRKVDQPAIRAALLQEYSGVDDAGFTEFLSEHSYDLHYAPVSTAQPFAFGTFSLWRIATQWPGSPVLPCIHRAPENYPGSPRLLLIS
;
A
#
# COMPACT_ATOMS: atom_id res chain seq x y z
N MET A 1 -0.80 -21.53 1.42
CA MET A 1 0.61 -21.86 1.14
C MET A 1 1.18 -22.62 2.34
N PRO A 2 2.05 -23.63 2.18
CA PRO A 2 2.69 -24.30 3.31
C PRO A 2 3.56 -23.34 4.14
N GLY A 3 3.71 -23.65 5.43
CA GLY A 3 4.53 -22.88 6.38
C GLY A 3 3.72 -22.11 7.42
N ASP A 4 4.37 -21.73 8.52
CA ASP A 4 3.79 -20.94 9.59
C ASP A 4 4.29 -19.49 9.54
N TYR A 5 3.54 -18.64 8.83
CA TYR A 5 3.84 -17.21 8.70
C TYR A 5 3.50 -16.42 9.97
N ALA A 6 2.64 -16.96 10.84
CA ALA A 6 2.32 -16.36 12.13
C ALA A 6 3.50 -16.52 13.10
N GLU A 7 4.19 -17.67 13.05
CA GLU A 7 5.41 -17.91 13.84
C GLU A 7 6.51 -16.91 13.50
N VAL A 8 6.70 -16.57 12.22
CA VAL A 8 7.66 -15.54 11.78
C VAL A 8 7.39 -14.23 12.53
N ILE A 9 6.14 -13.77 12.56
CA ILE A 9 5.77 -12.55 13.30
C ILE A 9 6.01 -12.72 14.81
N ALA A 10 5.60 -13.85 15.38
CA ALA A 10 5.77 -14.11 16.80
C ALA A 10 7.25 -14.06 17.23
N LYS A 11 8.16 -14.56 16.38
CA LYS A 11 9.60 -14.59 16.62
C LYS A 11 10.29 -13.24 16.38
N LEU A 12 9.69 -12.33 15.61
CA LEU A 12 10.14 -10.93 15.54
C LEU A 12 9.92 -10.17 16.86
N GLY A 13 9.00 -10.65 17.70
CA GLY A 13 8.65 -10.04 18.98
C GLY A 13 7.73 -8.82 18.85
N PRO A 14 7.50 -8.08 19.95
CA PRO A 14 6.66 -6.90 19.94
C PRO A 14 7.29 -5.76 19.12
N GLY A 15 6.45 -4.95 18.49
CA GLY A 15 6.87 -3.78 17.72
C GLY A 15 5.75 -2.77 17.57
N LYS A 16 6.04 -1.67 16.86
CA LYS A 16 5.11 -0.59 16.57
C LYS A 16 5.31 -0.09 15.14
N GLY A 17 4.22 0.27 14.47
CA GLY A 17 4.25 0.81 13.12
C GLY A 17 4.69 -0.23 12.08
N ILE A 18 5.38 0.24 11.06
CA ILE A 18 5.93 -0.58 9.97
C ILE A 18 7.40 -0.86 10.26
N VAL A 19 7.76 -2.14 10.30
CA VAL A 19 9.14 -2.58 10.55
C VAL A 19 9.58 -3.46 9.39
N ALA A 20 10.61 -3.00 8.67
CA ALA A 20 11.25 -3.79 7.63
C ALA A 20 11.99 -5.00 8.22
N ILE A 21 11.96 -6.12 7.49
CA ILE A 21 12.65 -7.36 7.81
C ILE A 21 13.60 -7.64 6.66
N ASP A 22 14.90 -7.48 6.90
CA ASP A 22 15.92 -7.88 5.94
C ASP A 22 16.13 -9.41 5.93
N ASP A 23 16.83 -9.88 4.90
CA ASP A 23 17.07 -11.31 4.68
C ASP A 23 17.84 -11.95 5.85
N ASP A 24 18.85 -11.25 6.39
CA ASP A 24 19.69 -11.73 7.49
C ASP A 24 18.86 -11.89 8.78
N ARG A 25 18.02 -10.91 9.10
CA ARG A 25 17.10 -10.95 10.25
C ARG A 25 16.10 -12.07 10.12
N LEU A 26 15.55 -12.30 8.92
CA LEU A 26 14.61 -13.39 8.67
C LEU A 26 15.28 -14.77 8.83
N GLN A 27 16.51 -14.93 8.33
CA GLN A 27 17.29 -16.16 8.47
C GLN A 27 17.73 -16.44 9.91
N ALA A 28 17.96 -15.41 10.71
CA ALA A 28 18.40 -15.53 12.09
C ALA A 28 17.28 -15.92 13.08
N LEU A 29 16.01 -15.94 12.64
CA LEU A 29 14.89 -16.34 13.50
C LEU A 29 14.99 -17.82 13.89
N ASP A 30 14.93 -18.10 15.18
CA ASP A 30 14.80 -19.45 15.72
C ASP A 30 13.38 -19.98 15.45
N LEU A 31 13.19 -20.57 14.27
CA LEU A 31 11.89 -21.04 13.76
C LEU A 31 11.78 -22.56 13.80
N SER A 32 10.57 -23.04 14.05
CA SER A 32 10.19 -24.44 13.83
C SER A 32 10.35 -24.84 12.35
N PRO A 33 10.30 -26.15 12.01
CA PRO A 33 10.31 -26.56 10.61
C PRO A 33 9.20 -25.91 9.76
N ALA A 34 8.04 -25.62 10.35
CA ALA A 34 6.95 -24.93 9.64
C ALA A 34 7.27 -23.44 9.43
N GLY A 35 7.84 -22.76 10.43
CA GLY A 35 8.30 -21.38 10.31
C GLY A 35 9.46 -21.24 9.30
N GLN A 36 10.39 -22.20 9.27
CA GLN A 36 11.49 -22.23 8.30
C GLN A 36 10.96 -22.35 6.86
N LEU A 37 9.89 -23.12 6.62
CA LEU A 37 9.23 -23.16 5.31
C LEU A 37 8.63 -21.80 4.91
N ALA A 38 8.03 -21.08 5.86
CA ALA A 38 7.52 -19.73 5.63
C ALA A 38 8.65 -18.74 5.32
N ALA A 39 9.72 -18.73 6.13
CA ALA A 39 10.90 -17.89 5.90
C ALA A 39 11.55 -18.17 4.54
N ALA A 40 11.67 -19.44 4.15
CA ALA A 40 12.20 -19.83 2.85
C ALA A 40 11.35 -19.31 1.68
N ALA A 41 10.01 -19.36 1.80
CA ALA A 41 9.11 -18.80 0.79
C ALA A 41 9.27 -17.27 0.65
N LEU A 42 9.31 -16.55 1.78
CA LEU A 42 9.50 -15.10 1.81
C LEU A 42 10.83 -14.68 1.19
N LEU A 43 11.92 -15.40 1.48
CA LEU A 43 13.24 -15.15 0.87
C LEU A 43 13.23 -15.46 -0.63
N ALA A 44 12.58 -16.54 -1.05
CA ALA A 44 12.47 -16.91 -2.46
C ALA A 44 11.70 -15.85 -3.26
N ASP A 45 10.57 -15.37 -2.74
CA ASP A 45 9.77 -14.34 -3.40
C ASP A 45 10.53 -13.00 -3.50
N GLN A 46 11.26 -12.61 -2.46
CA GLN A 46 12.16 -11.45 -2.52
C GLN A 46 13.26 -11.63 -3.58
N ALA A 47 13.89 -12.81 -3.65
CA ALA A 47 14.92 -13.09 -4.63
C ALA A 47 14.38 -13.05 -6.07
N LEU A 48 13.17 -13.56 -6.30
CA LEU A 48 12.49 -13.49 -7.59
C LEU A 48 12.22 -12.05 -8.01
N LEU A 49 11.70 -11.21 -7.11
CA LEU A 49 11.46 -9.80 -7.41
C LEU A 49 12.78 -9.06 -7.73
N ARG A 50 13.85 -9.29 -6.95
CA ARG A 50 15.18 -8.71 -7.25
C ARG A 50 15.74 -9.18 -8.59
N ALA A 51 15.47 -10.42 -9.01
CA ALA A 51 15.87 -10.93 -10.32
C ALA A 51 15.12 -10.25 -11.49
N HIS A 52 14.04 -9.52 -11.20
CA HIS A 52 13.29 -8.68 -12.14
C HIS A 52 13.63 -7.18 -11.98
N ASP A 53 14.80 -6.85 -11.41
CA ASP A 53 15.26 -5.48 -11.16
C ASP A 53 14.32 -4.66 -10.26
N LEU A 54 13.55 -5.34 -9.41
CA LEU A 54 12.68 -4.72 -8.41
C LEU A 54 13.40 -4.60 -7.06
N ALA A 55 12.87 -3.76 -6.17
CA ALA A 55 13.45 -3.45 -4.86
C ALA A 55 12.51 -3.89 -3.71
N PRO A 56 12.30 -5.20 -3.49
CA PRO A 56 11.33 -5.68 -2.54
C PRO A 56 11.69 -5.35 -1.09
N ALA A 57 10.67 -5.00 -0.33
CA ALA A 57 10.69 -4.81 1.11
C ALA A 57 9.66 -5.74 1.78
N LEU A 58 10.16 -6.68 2.58
CA LEU A 58 9.31 -7.44 3.49
C LEU A 58 9.11 -6.65 4.79
N ASN A 59 7.85 -6.46 5.19
CA ASN A 59 7.46 -5.65 6.32
C ASN A 59 6.57 -6.41 7.29
N CYS A 60 6.86 -6.31 8.59
CA CYS A 60 5.91 -6.58 9.65
C CYS A 60 5.24 -5.26 10.05
N ILE A 61 3.92 -5.18 9.87
CA ILE A 61 3.11 -4.00 10.19
C ILE A 61 2.37 -4.31 11.49
N TYR A 62 2.83 -3.76 12.60
CA TYR A 62 2.25 -3.99 13.93
C TYR A 62 0.96 -3.19 14.15
N ASP A 63 0.95 -1.95 13.67
CA ASP A 63 -0.20 -1.06 13.68
C ASP A 63 -0.10 -0.07 12.50
N CYS A 64 -1.24 0.18 11.87
CA CYS A 64 -1.42 1.18 10.82
C CYS A 64 -2.84 1.70 10.97
N VAL A 65 -2.96 2.84 11.64
CA VAL A 65 -4.23 3.51 11.90
C VAL A 65 -4.13 4.95 11.44
N ARG A 66 -5.27 5.50 10.99
CA ARG A 66 -5.35 6.89 10.57
C ARG A 66 -5.11 7.81 11.77
N GLY A 67 -4.18 8.75 11.61
CA GLY A 67 -3.99 9.83 12.57
C GLY A 67 -5.20 10.78 12.64
N PRO A 68 -5.34 11.55 13.72
CA PRO A 68 -6.46 12.48 13.88
C PRO A 68 -6.44 13.64 12.86
N ASP A 69 -5.27 14.01 12.35
CA ASP A 69 -5.07 15.16 11.47
C ASP A 69 -4.97 14.75 10.00
N ALA A 70 -6.09 14.30 9.43
CA ALA A 70 -6.14 13.84 8.04
C ALA A 70 -6.20 14.98 6.99
N GLY A 71 -6.28 16.23 7.41
CA GLY A 71 -6.43 17.39 6.51
C GLY A 71 -7.71 17.36 5.67
N ILE A 72 -7.73 18.17 4.60
CA ILE A 72 -8.86 18.23 3.65
C ILE A 72 -8.94 16.94 2.84
N VAL A 73 -7.79 16.44 2.39
CA VAL A 73 -7.65 15.18 1.67
C VAL A 73 -6.66 14.30 2.44
N PRO A 74 -7.11 13.18 3.02
CA PRO A 74 -6.21 12.21 3.63
C PRO A 74 -5.33 11.58 2.57
N THR A 75 -4.01 11.68 2.76
CA THR A 75 -2.99 11.16 1.84
C THR A 75 -2.28 9.89 2.32
N ASP A 76 -2.71 9.35 3.46
CA ASP A 76 -2.19 8.09 3.99
C ASP A 76 -2.63 6.87 3.17
N VAL A 77 -1.89 5.77 3.33
CA VAL A 77 -2.12 4.50 2.62
C VAL A 77 -3.47 3.83 2.88
N LEU A 78 -4.23 4.26 3.90
CA LEU A 78 -5.58 3.76 4.18
C LEU A 78 -6.64 4.46 3.33
N SER A 79 -6.29 5.60 2.70
CA SER A 79 -7.12 6.19 1.65
C SER A 79 -6.99 5.34 0.39
N PHE A 80 -8.09 5.18 -0.36
CA PHE A 80 -7.96 4.75 -1.74
C PHE A 80 -7.09 5.74 -2.50
N HIS A 81 -6.03 5.21 -3.11
CA HIS A 81 -5.02 5.96 -3.83
C HIS A 81 -4.49 5.16 -5.02
N VAL A 82 -3.76 5.85 -5.86
CA VAL A 82 -2.94 5.25 -6.92
C VAL A 82 -1.48 5.56 -6.62
N ASP A 83 -0.60 4.59 -6.87
CA ASP A 83 0.83 4.84 -6.86
C ASP A 83 1.21 5.57 -8.15
N SER A 84 2.25 6.41 -8.10
CA SER A 84 2.75 7.13 -9.27
C SER A 84 4.26 7.08 -9.36
N ALA A 85 4.77 7.15 -10.58
CA ALA A 85 6.19 7.14 -10.87
C ALA A 85 6.52 8.01 -12.10
N PRO A 86 7.74 8.56 -12.19
CA PRO A 86 8.17 9.31 -13.36
C PRO A 86 8.48 8.41 -14.58
N VAL A 87 8.61 7.10 -14.35
CA VAL A 87 8.99 6.09 -15.34
C VAL A 87 8.10 4.86 -15.22
N GLU A 88 8.13 3.99 -16.22
CA GLU A 88 7.39 2.72 -16.21
C GLU A 88 7.88 1.81 -15.07
N VAL A 89 7.00 1.60 -14.10
CA VAL A 89 7.17 0.64 -13.00
C VAL A 89 5.78 0.26 -12.46
N ASP A 90 5.60 -0.99 -12.07
CA ASP A 90 4.39 -1.44 -11.38
C ASP A 90 4.74 -1.74 -9.92
N THR A 91 3.80 -1.48 -9.01
CA THR A 91 3.94 -1.92 -7.61
C THR A 91 3.60 -3.40 -7.51
N TRP A 92 4.37 -4.14 -6.72
CA TRP A 92 4.09 -5.55 -6.42
C TRP A 92 3.69 -5.70 -4.96
N LEU A 93 2.64 -6.46 -4.67
CA LEU A 93 2.11 -6.57 -3.31
C LEU A 93 1.62 -7.98 -2.98
N CYS A 94 2.06 -8.54 -1.85
CA CYS A 94 1.59 -9.82 -1.33
C CYS A 94 1.44 -9.78 0.19
N THR A 95 0.27 -10.12 0.70
CA THR A 95 0.05 -10.32 2.14
C THR A 95 0.20 -11.79 2.50
N TYR A 96 1.12 -12.11 3.41
CA TYR A 96 1.35 -13.49 3.89
C TYR A 96 0.64 -13.80 5.20
N HIS A 97 0.32 -12.76 5.99
CA HIS A 97 -0.41 -12.91 7.24
C HIS A 97 -1.17 -11.62 7.59
N GLY A 98 -2.32 -11.75 8.25
CA GLY A 98 -3.18 -10.64 8.65
C GLY A 98 -4.11 -10.14 7.53
N ALA A 99 -4.72 -8.96 7.74
CA ALA A 99 -5.59 -8.33 6.75
C ALA A 99 -4.81 -7.93 5.49
N CYS A 100 -5.42 -8.08 4.30
CA CYS A 100 -4.80 -7.71 3.03
C CYS A 100 -5.27 -6.34 2.54
N SER A 101 -4.51 -5.76 1.61
CA SER A 101 -4.96 -4.60 0.83
C SER A 101 -6.23 -4.90 0.05
N GLU A 102 -6.96 -3.83 -0.28
CA GLU A 102 -8.17 -3.88 -1.10
C GLU A 102 -7.98 -3.02 -2.33
N GLY A 103 -8.52 -3.48 -3.45
CA GLY A 103 -8.65 -2.71 -4.68
C GLY A 103 -10.05 -2.13 -4.84
N LEU A 104 -10.16 -1.13 -5.70
CA LEU A 104 -11.41 -0.52 -6.14
C LEU A 104 -11.40 -0.38 -7.66
N ALA A 105 -12.51 -0.73 -8.32
CA ALA A 105 -12.62 -0.55 -9.76
C ALA A 105 -12.57 0.94 -10.12
N ASN A 106 -11.93 1.30 -11.24
CA ASN A 106 -11.77 2.69 -11.65
C ASN A 106 -13.13 3.38 -11.86
N GLU A 107 -14.13 2.64 -12.34
CA GLU A 107 -15.50 3.11 -12.56
C GLU A 107 -16.28 3.36 -11.27
N GLU A 108 -15.81 2.80 -10.14
CA GLU A 108 -16.42 2.93 -8.82
C GLU A 108 -15.71 3.98 -7.96
N ALA A 109 -14.80 4.75 -8.54
CA ALA A 109 -13.95 5.70 -7.84
C ALA A 109 -14.09 7.11 -8.41
N LEU A 110 -14.10 8.10 -7.52
CA LEU A 110 -14.08 9.52 -7.87
C LEU A 110 -12.86 10.17 -7.23
N ARG A 111 -12.08 10.91 -8.02
CA ARG A 111 -10.96 11.70 -7.49
C ARG A 111 -11.48 12.69 -6.46
N LYS A 112 -10.84 12.75 -5.30
CA LYS A 112 -11.26 13.65 -4.21
C LYS A 112 -11.14 15.11 -4.61
N VAL A 113 -10.06 15.48 -5.30
CA VAL A 113 -9.79 16.85 -5.76
C VAL A 113 -10.79 17.37 -6.81
N ASP A 114 -11.57 16.48 -7.41
CA ASP A 114 -12.61 16.86 -8.39
C ASP A 114 -13.98 17.05 -7.73
N GLN A 115 -14.12 16.72 -6.43
CA GLN A 115 -15.34 16.98 -5.68
C GLN A 115 -15.45 18.47 -5.34
N PRO A 116 -16.59 19.14 -5.63
CA PRO A 116 -16.69 20.60 -5.50
C PRO A 116 -16.33 21.16 -4.12
N ALA A 117 -16.75 20.49 -3.04
CA ALA A 117 -16.46 20.94 -1.68
C ALA A 117 -14.97 20.81 -1.33
N ILE A 118 -14.33 19.72 -1.75
CA ILE A 118 -12.90 19.48 -1.54
C ILE A 118 -12.08 20.47 -2.38
N ARG A 119 -12.41 20.62 -3.66
CA ARG A 119 -11.71 21.54 -4.57
C ARG A 119 -11.77 22.98 -4.07
N ALA A 120 -12.94 23.44 -3.62
CA ALA A 120 -13.09 24.78 -3.07
C ALA A 120 -12.25 24.99 -1.79
N ALA A 121 -12.20 23.99 -0.91
CA ALA A 121 -11.40 24.06 0.32
C ALA A 121 -9.89 24.07 0.02
N LEU A 122 -9.43 23.27 -0.95
CA LEU A 122 -8.03 23.25 -1.39
C LEU A 122 -7.63 24.56 -2.10
N LEU A 123 -8.52 25.16 -2.89
CA LEU A 123 -8.28 26.48 -3.49
C LEU A 123 -8.16 27.58 -2.42
N GLN A 124 -8.96 27.50 -1.37
CA GLN A 124 -8.86 28.40 -0.22
C GLN A 124 -7.53 28.22 0.53
N GLU A 125 -7.07 26.98 0.71
CA GLU A 125 -5.77 26.68 1.31
C GLU A 125 -4.62 27.22 0.45
N TYR A 126 -4.66 26.98 -0.86
CA TYR A 126 -3.69 27.51 -1.83
C TYR A 126 -3.68 29.04 -1.92
N SER A 127 -4.78 29.71 -1.54
CA SER A 127 -4.94 31.17 -1.60
C SER A 127 -4.75 31.76 -3.01
N GLY A 128 -5.12 31.00 -4.04
CA GLY A 128 -4.92 31.34 -5.45
C GLY A 128 -6.15 31.09 -6.33
N VAL A 129 -5.92 31.00 -7.64
CA VAL A 129 -6.93 30.62 -8.63
C VAL A 129 -6.67 29.20 -9.15
N ASP A 130 -7.65 28.62 -9.82
CA ASP A 130 -7.56 27.30 -10.43
C ASP A 130 -6.73 27.36 -11.72
N ASP A 131 -5.40 27.37 -11.57
CA ASP A 131 -4.42 27.47 -12.65
C ASP A 131 -3.34 26.36 -12.59
N ALA A 132 -2.28 26.53 -13.37
CA ALA A 132 -1.16 25.59 -13.40
C ALA A 132 -0.46 25.48 -12.03
N GLY A 133 -0.37 26.57 -11.26
CA GLY A 133 0.23 26.54 -9.93
C GLY A 133 -0.65 25.79 -8.93
N PHE A 134 -1.98 25.89 -9.05
CA PHE A 134 -2.87 25.03 -8.25
C PHE A 134 -2.70 23.55 -8.60
N THR A 135 -2.50 23.22 -9.88
CA THR A 135 -2.24 21.84 -10.30
C THR A 135 -0.93 21.30 -9.71
N GLU A 136 0.13 22.11 -9.70
CA GLU A 136 1.41 21.78 -9.06
C GLU A 136 1.24 21.58 -7.55
N PHE A 137 0.52 22.49 -6.86
CA PHE A 137 0.18 22.35 -5.45
C PHE A 137 -0.54 21.02 -5.13
N LEU A 138 -1.53 20.63 -5.94
CA LEU A 138 -2.21 19.36 -5.72
C LEU A 138 -1.26 18.15 -5.83
N SER A 139 -0.31 18.21 -6.78
CA SER A 139 0.66 17.14 -7.02
C SER A 139 1.75 17.09 -5.95
N GLU A 140 2.28 18.23 -5.52
CA GLU A 140 3.29 18.32 -4.44
C GLU A 140 2.76 17.74 -3.11
N HIS A 141 1.46 17.88 -2.88
CA HIS A 141 0.77 17.31 -1.71
C HIS A 141 0.15 15.93 -1.96
N SER A 142 0.33 15.35 -3.15
CA SER A 142 -0.27 14.08 -3.59
C SER A 142 -1.80 14.03 -3.58
N TYR A 143 -2.50 15.14 -3.37
CA TYR A 143 -3.96 15.17 -3.25
C TYR A 143 -4.67 14.61 -4.48
N ASP A 144 -4.05 14.79 -5.64
CA ASP A 144 -4.55 14.42 -6.95
C ASP A 144 -4.51 12.90 -7.24
N LEU A 145 -3.85 12.13 -6.35
CA LEU A 145 -3.74 10.66 -6.39
C LEU A 145 -4.78 9.94 -5.53
N HIS A 146 -5.62 10.65 -4.78
CA HIS A 146 -6.57 10.04 -3.84
C HIS A 146 -8.02 10.05 -4.34
N TYR A 147 -8.71 8.94 -4.06
CA TYR A 147 -10.04 8.65 -4.56
C TYR A 147 -11.02 8.38 -3.41
N ALA A 148 -12.28 8.69 -3.64
CA ALA A 148 -13.40 8.28 -2.81
C ALA A 148 -14.23 7.24 -3.57
N PRO A 149 -14.69 6.17 -2.90
CA PRO A 149 -15.63 5.26 -3.51
C PRO A 149 -16.97 5.95 -3.79
N VAL A 150 -17.61 5.61 -4.90
CA VAL A 150 -19.02 5.95 -5.12
C VAL A 150 -19.91 5.20 -4.13
N SER A 151 -21.17 5.64 -3.95
CA SER A 151 -22.08 5.05 -2.96
C SER A 151 -22.38 3.57 -3.16
N THR A 152 -22.22 3.05 -4.39
CA THR A 152 -22.45 1.64 -4.74
C THR A 152 -21.17 0.83 -4.88
N ALA A 153 -20.00 1.45 -4.66
CA ALA A 153 -18.70 0.81 -4.84
C ALA A 153 -18.57 -0.50 -4.06
N GLN A 154 -17.90 -1.48 -4.64
CA GLN A 154 -17.61 -2.77 -4.01
C GLN A 154 -16.10 -3.01 -4.03
N PRO A 155 -15.36 -2.58 -2.99
CA PRO A 155 -13.96 -2.92 -2.86
C PRO A 155 -13.75 -4.44 -2.86
N PHE A 156 -12.65 -4.89 -3.47
CA PHE A 156 -12.31 -6.30 -3.53
C PHE A 156 -10.98 -6.56 -2.81
N ALA A 157 -10.93 -7.63 -2.03
CA ALA A 157 -9.74 -8.02 -1.31
C ALA A 157 -8.68 -8.61 -2.27
N PHE A 158 -7.42 -8.20 -2.10
CA PHE A 158 -6.30 -8.84 -2.79
C PHE A 158 -6.03 -10.26 -2.25
N GLY A 159 -6.50 -10.56 -1.04
CA GLY A 159 -6.34 -11.85 -0.39
C GLY A 159 -4.94 -12.09 0.18
N THR A 160 -4.73 -13.28 0.73
CA THR A 160 -3.44 -13.72 1.27
C THR A 160 -2.79 -14.75 0.35
N PHE A 161 -1.46 -14.75 0.30
CA PHE A 161 -0.64 -15.59 -0.59
C PHE A 161 -0.94 -15.37 -2.08
N SER A 162 -1.43 -14.19 -2.43
CA SER A 162 -1.68 -13.73 -3.79
C SER A 162 -0.73 -12.58 -4.06
N LEU A 163 0.26 -12.80 -4.93
CA LEU A 163 1.13 -11.74 -5.41
C LEU A 163 0.40 -10.96 -6.50
N TRP A 164 0.13 -9.69 -6.23
CA TRP A 164 -0.48 -8.75 -7.17
C TRP A 164 0.59 -7.88 -7.81
N ARG A 165 0.50 -7.72 -9.13
CA ARG A 165 1.14 -6.63 -9.85
C ARG A 165 0.08 -5.57 -10.13
N ILE A 166 0.25 -4.37 -9.59
CA ILE A 166 -0.71 -3.29 -9.70
C ILE A 166 -0.11 -2.13 -10.50
N ALA A 167 -0.86 -1.64 -11.48
CA ALA A 167 -0.38 -0.59 -12.37
C ALA A 167 -0.22 0.73 -11.63
N THR A 168 0.93 1.39 -11.80
CA THR A 168 1.14 2.76 -11.32
C THR A 168 0.76 3.79 -12.38
N GLN A 169 0.54 5.03 -11.96
CA GLN A 169 0.39 6.16 -12.84
C GLN A 169 1.76 6.67 -13.30
N TRP A 170 2.02 6.60 -14.61
CA TRP A 170 3.19 7.20 -15.26
C TRP A 170 2.81 7.71 -16.66
N PRO A 171 3.55 8.69 -17.24
CA PRO A 171 3.09 9.44 -18.42
C PRO A 171 2.74 8.65 -19.69
N GLY A 172 3.20 7.40 -19.83
CA GLY A 172 2.92 6.55 -20.99
C GLY A 172 2.18 5.26 -20.66
N SER A 173 1.59 5.14 -19.45
CA SER A 173 0.90 3.92 -19.04
C SER A 173 -0.26 3.58 -19.99
N PRO A 174 -0.32 2.35 -20.54
CA PRO A 174 -1.37 1.95 -21.47
C PRO A 174 -2.70 1.63 -20.79
N VAL A 175 -2.72 1.60 -19.45
CA VAL A 175 -3.88 1.22 -18.64
C VAL A 175 -4.08 2.22 -17.51
N LEU A 176 -5.30 2.28 -16.97
CA LEU A 176 -5.55 3.07 -15.76
C LEU A 176 -4.79 2.48 -14.56
N PRO A 177 -4.28 3.33 -13.66
CA PRO A 177 -3.63 2.86 -12.46
C PRO A 177 -4.60 2.09 -11.55
N CYS A 178 -4.04 1.22 -10.73
CA CYS A 178 -4.83 0.46 -9.76
C CYS A 178 -5.16 1.33 -8.54
N ILE A 179 -6.45 1.54 -8.31
CA ILE A 179 -6.92 2.21 -7.11
C ILE A 179 -6.97 1.20 -5.98
N HIS A 180 -6.22 1.43 -4.92
CA HIS A 180 -6.08 0.49 -3.82
C HIS A 180 -5.84 1.19 -2.49
N ARG A 181 -5.91 0.44 -1.39
CA ARG A 181 -5.58 0.91 -0.05
C ARG A 181 -5.04 -0.22 0.83
N ALA A 182 -4.29 0.15 1.84
CA ALA A 182 -4.00 -0.72 2.97
C ALA A 182 -5.23 -0.80 3.91
N PRO A 183 -5.49 -1.95 4.54
CA PRO A 183 -6.45 -2.05 5.63
C PRO A 183 -5.88 -1.40 6.89
N GLU A 184 -6.77 -0.93 7.75
CA GLU A 184 -6.40 -0.59 9.12
C GLU A 184 -5.97 -1.86 9.86
N ASN A 185 -4.95 -1.73 10.71
CA ASN A 185 -4.62 -2.75 11.68
C ASN A 185 -4.21 -2.15 13.02
N TYR A 186 -4.69 -2.78 14.08
CA TYR A 186 -4.52 -2.33 15.45
C TYR A 186 -3.48 -3.20 16.18
N PRO A 187 -2.85 -2.71 17.26
CA PRO A 187 -1.94 -3.50 18.06
C PRO A 187 -2.55 -4.87 18.44
N GLY A 188 -1.80 -5.95 18.20
CA GLY A 188 -2.27 -7.33 18.38
C GLY A 188 -2.82 -8.00 17.12
N SER A 189 -2.94 -7.26 16.01
CA SER A 189 -3.30 -7.79 14.69
C SER A 189 -2.22 -7.48 13.63
N PRO A 190 -0.97 -7.94 13.84
CA PRO A 190 0.12 -7.61 12.92
C PRO A 190 -0.09 -8.26 11.55
N ARG A 191 0.47 -7.62 10.53
CA ARG A 191 0.43 -8.08 9.14
C ARG A 191 1.83 -8.33 8.62
N LEU A 192 1.98 -9.33 7.76
CA LEU A 192 3.23 -9.61 7.04
C LEU A 192 3.01 -9.31 5.56
N LEU A 193 3.68 -8.28 5.06
CA LEU A 193 3.48 -7.71 3.73
C LEU A 193 4.81 -7.66 2.98
N LEU A 194 4.84 -8.25 1.80
CA LEU A 194 5.89 -7.98 0.81
C LEU A 194 5.37 -6.91 -0.14
N ILE A 195 6.16 -5.86 -0.35
CA ILE A 195 5.89 -4.82 -1.34
C ILE A 195 7.15 -4.54 -2.15
N SER A 196 7.04 -4.20 -3.43
CA SER A 196 8.14 -3.68 -4.24
C SER A 196 7.69 -2.59 -5.19
#